data_AF-A0A8S9BIN5-F1
#
_entry.id   AF-A0A8S9BIN5-F1
#
_cell.length_a   1.000
_cell.length_b   1.000
_cell.length_c   1.000
_cell.angle_alpha   90.00
_cell.angle_beta   90.00
_cell.angle_gamma   90.00
#
_symmetry.space_group_name_H-M   'P 1'
#
loop_
_entity.id
_entity.type
_entity.pdbx_description
1 polymer ?
#
loop_
_entity_poly.entity_id
_entity_poly.type
_entity_poly.pdbx_seq_one_letter_code
_entity_poly.pdbx_strand_id
1 'polypeptide(L)'
;MEYLASLTSNGVQRQAEPVQKKPPNPLSYPKSSELFSNELFKNPTSEYRGAPFWAWNNKLDKEQLLRQIENFQLMGMGGFHMHVRTGLDTEYMGSEFMDMIGACVEHAEKLKMLACLYDDDRWPSGAAGGKVIEQNPDHKGKHILFTPHLYGTIPLGGDRTSSSARACRSENGHLLASYDIQLDENGCLKSYRPLKEGESGKNVWYAYLETNPGSPWFNDQTYVDSLSPAAIATFIESTHEIYKSKVGDKFGSTIPCIFTDEPQFATKTQLSDPRSGEDVFLPWTTDIPETFKKEYSANLVKSLPEVVWNLPNGKPSVTRYRYHDHVCERFVSAFMDQLSRWAKKNNLMLDGHMMEEPTLHSQTTALGEAMRCYRSMEMPGMDLLVDWVEYNTAKQASSVSRQNGTKGTMSELYGVTHVINPPLSSSLLIEFAMLGFSTYVSSLGLTIHRKHDTDSYVIVDIYL
;
A
#
# COMPACT_ATOMS: atom_id res chain seq x y z
N MET A 1 -50.72 12.39 35.75
CA MET A 1 -50.63 12.93 34.36
C MET A 1 -49.38 12.32 33.71
N GLU A 2 -49.12 11.01 33.81
CA GLU A 2 -49.84 9.92 33.15
C GLU A 2 -50.10 10.21 31.66
N TYR A 3 -49.03 10.17 30.86
CA TYR A 3 -49.15 9.99 29.40
C TYR A 3 -47.89 9.38 28.74
N LEU A 4 -47.12 8.56 29.45
CA LEU A 4 -45.93 7.88 28.89
C LEU A 4 -45.71 6.47 29.48
N ALA A 5 -46.77 5.75 29.86
CA ALA A 5 -46.66 4.45 30.54
C ALA A 5 -47.42 3.30 29.84
N SER A 6 -47.50 3.27 28.51
CA SER A 6 -48.23 2.19 27.81
C SER A 6 -47.60 1.63 26.52
N LEU A 7 -46.27 1.64 26.38
CA LEU A 7 -45.59 1.02 25.23
C LEU A 7 -44.43 0.09 25.60
N THR A 8 -44.56 -0.67 26.70
CA THR A 8 -43.59 -1.73 27.03
C THR A 8 -44.29 -3.01 27.45
N SER A 9 -44.91 -3.70 26.50
CA SER A 9 -45.22 -5.12 26.64
C SER A 9 -45.44 -5.74 25.27
N ASN A 10 -44.35 -6.14 24.61
CA ASN A 10 -44.25 -7.26 23.66
C ASN A 10 -42.82 -7.30 23.09
N GLY A 11 -41.87 -7.63 23.95
CA GLY A 11 -40.50 -7.94 23.54
C GLY A 11 -40.24 -9.43 23.74
N VAL A 12 -40.29 -10.19 22.65
CA VAL A 12 -39.79 -11.56 22.59
C VAL A 12 -38.32 -11.52 23.04
N GLN A 13 -38.01 -12.12 24.19
CA GLN A 13 -36.63 -12.36 24.60
C GLN A 13 -35.98 -13.32 23.60
N ARG A 14 -35.32 -12.77 22.56
CA ARG A 14 -34.27 -13.51 21.87
C ARG A 14 -33.11 -13.62 22.86
N GLN A 15 -32.93 -14.81 23.41
CA GLN A 15 -31.67 -15.17 24.05
C GLN A 15 -30.57 -14.95 23.01
N ALA A 16 -29.74 -13.93 23.20
CA ALA A 16 -28.50 -13.80 22.45
C ALA A 16 -27.65 -15.01 22.84
N GLU A 17 -27.35 -15.87 21.88
CA GLU A 17 -26.39 -16.95 22.08
C GLU A 17 -25.09 -16.37 22.66
N PRO A 18 -24.43 -17.05 23.62
CA PRO A 18 -23.18 -16.58 24.15
C PRO A 18 -22.17 -16.52 23.01
N VAL A 19 -21.78 -15.31 22.60
CA VAL A 19 -20.70 -15.10 21.63
C VAL A 19 -19.45 -15.70 22.25
N GLN A 20 -19.06 -16.90 21.81
CA GLN A 20 -17.77 -17.49 22.14
C GLN A 20 -16.71 -16.47 21.73
N LYS A 21 -16.03 -15.90 22.73
CA LYS A 21 -14.98 -14.92 22.49
C LYS A 21 -13.85 -15.65 21.76
N LYS A 22 -13.65 -15.33 20.47
CA LYS A 22 -12.53 -15.90 19.69
C LYS A 22 -11.21 -15.70 20.46
N PRO A 23 -10.26 -16.64 20.37
CA PRO A 23 -8.93 -16.43 20.94
C PRO A 23 -8.31 -15.15 20.34
N PRO A 24 -7.37 -14.51 21.07
CA PRO A 24 -6.68 -13.35 20.53
C PRO A 24 -5.94 -13.72 19.25
N ASN A 25 -5.85 -12.77 18.32
CA ASN A 25 -5.10 -12.93 17.09
C ASN A 25 -3.66 -13.36 17.42
N PRO A 26 -3.11 -14.41 16.79
CA PRO A 26 -1.79 -14.94 17.15
C PRO A 26 -0.65 -13.93 16.94
N LEU A 27 -0.79 -13.02 15.96
CA LEU A 27 0.17 -11.93 15.70
C LEU A 27 0.06 -10.76 16.69
N SER A 28 -0.86 -10.82 17.66
CA SER A 28 -0.80 -9.94 18.84
C SER A 28 0.22 -10.41 19.89
N TYR A 29 0.86 -11.56 19.64
CA TYR A 29 1.84 -12.21 20.51
C TYR A 29 1.34 -12.34 21.96
N PRO A 30 0.21 -13.02 22.21
CA PRO A 30 -0.36 -13.10 23.56
C PRO A 30 0.63 -13.67 24.58
N LYS A 31 1.44 -14.66 24.19
CA LYS A 31 2.45 -15.31 25.04
C LYS A 31 3.62 -14.41 25.43
N SER A 32 3.83 -13.28 24.77
CA SER A 32 4.87 -12.31 25.17
C SER A 32 4.58 -11.61 26.50
N SER A 33 3.33 -11.71 26.99
CA SER A 33 2.96 -11.25 28.34
C SER A 33 3.17 -12.31 29.42
N GLU A 34 3.55 -13.53 29.03
CA GLU A 34 3.81 -14.64 29.95
C GLU A 34 5.29 -14.65 30.37
N LEU A 35 5.61 -15.39 31.43
CA LEU A 35 7.00 -15.59 31.84
C LEU A 35 7.77 -16.35 30.74
N PHE A 36 9.06 -16.02 30.60
CA PHE A 36 9.94 -16.67 29.63
C PHE A 36 9.89 -18.21 29.73
N SER A 37 9.72 -18.87 28.58
CA SER A 37 9.73 -20.32 28.45
C SER A 37 10.87 -20.79 27.56
N ASN A 38 11.82 -21.53 28.13
CA ASN A 38 12.91 -22.16 27.39
C ASN A 38 12.41 -23.20 26.37
N GLU A 39 11.27 -23.82 26.64
CA GLU A 39 10.64 -24.76 25.70
C GLU A 39 10.10 -24.04 24.47
N LEU A 40 9.37 -22.94 24.67
CA LEU A 40 8.88 -22.09 23.57
C LEU A 40 10.04 -21.48 22.77
N PHE A 41 11.11 -21.05 23.45
CA PHE A 41 12.28 -20.49 22.77
C PHE A 41 12.97 -21.52 21.86
N LYS A 42 13.13 -22.78 22.32
CA LYS A 42 13.73 -23.85 21.51
C LYS A 42 12.81 -24.32 20.39
N ASN A 43 11.50 -24.30 20.62
CA ASN A 43 10.48 -24.74 19.67
C ASN A 43 9.42 -23.66 19.52
N PRO A 44 9.72 -22.55 18.80
CA PRO A 44 8.78 -21.45 18.64
C PRO A 44 7.50 -21.94 17.97
N THR A 45 6.37 -21.41 18.42
CA THR A 45 5.10 -21.59 17.71
C THR A 45 5.04 -20.69 16.48
N SER A 46 4.03 -20.92 15.63
CA SER A 46 3.92 -20.35 14.29
C SER A 46 4.02 -18.83 14.23
N GLU A 47 3.51 -18.11 15.24
CA GLU A 47 3.59 -16.65 15.31
C GLU A 47 5.02 -16.09 15.43
N TYR A 48 5.99 -16.91 15.86
CA TYR A 48 7.40 -16.53 16.04
C TYR A 48 8.34 -17.07 14.94
N ARG A 49 7.78 -17.61 13.85
CA ARG A 49 8.54 -18.19 12.73
C ARG A 49 8.34 -17.37 11.46
N GLY A 50 9.25 -17.49 10.51
CA GLY A 50 9.13 -16.81 9.21
C GLY A 50 7.88 -17.26 8.43
N ALA A 51 7.35 -16.34 7.63
CA ALA A 51 6.20 -16.57 6.75
C ALA A 51 6.51 -16.01 5.34
N PRO A 52 7.04 -16.82 4.41
CA PRO A 52 7.47 -16.32 3.11
C PRO A 52 6.31 -15.80 2.25
N PHE A 53 6.62 -14.92 1.30
CA PHE A 53 5.77 -14.73 0.14
C PHE A 53 5.74 -15.98 -0.72
N TRP A 54 4.54 -16.50 -0.89
CA TRP A 54 4.27 -17.66 -1.71
C TRP A 54 3.71 -17.20 -3.04
N ALA A 55 4.54 -17.28 -4.07
CA ALA A 55 4.21 -16.87 -5.42
C ALA A 55 3.10 -17.75 -6.00
N TRP A 56 1.92 -17.18 -6.17
CA TRP A 56 0.81 -17.74 -6.91
C TRP A 56 0.88 -17.23 -8.34
N ASN A 57 1.25 -18.11 -9.25
CA ASN A 57 1.38 -17.86 -10.68
C ASN A 57 0.86 -19.07 -11.47
N ASN A 58 0.74 -18.91 -12.78
CA ASN A 58 0.18 -19.91 -13.69
C ASN A 58 -1.24 -20.34 -13.27
N LYS A 59 -1.67 -21.50 -13.74
CA LYS A 59 -2.92 -22.13 -13.30
C LYS A 59 -2.71 -22.72 -11.90
N LEU A 60 -3.52 -22.30 -10.94
CA LEU A 60 -3.46 -22.82 -9.59
C LEU A 60 -3.96 -24.27 -9.53
N ASP A 61 -3.15 -25.17 -8.98
CA ASP A 61 -3.49 -26.58 -8.79
C ASP A 61 -3.57 -26.92 -7.30
N LYS A 62 -4.73 -27.39 -6.86
CA LYS A 62 -5.00 -27.64 -5.43
C LYS A 62 -4.01 -28.62 -4.81
N GLU A 63 -3.70 -29.73 -5.47
CA GLU A 63 -2.80 -30.75 -4.91
C GLU A 63 -1.37 -30.22 -4.75
N GLN A 64 -0.90 -29.46 -5.73
CA GLN A 64 0.37 -28.75 -5.65
C GLN A 64 0.38 -27.74 -4.51
N LEU A 65 -0.67 -26.92 -4.38
CA LEU A 65 -0.74 -25.92 -3.34
C LEU A 65 -0.68 -26.54 -1.94
N LEU A 66 -1.45 -27.60 -1.69
CA LEU A 66 -1.43 -28.30 -0.40
C LEU A 66 -0.06 -28.93 -0.11
N ARG A 67 0.56 -29.58 -1.10
CA ARG A 67 1.91 -30.14 -0.98
C ARG A 67 2.95 -29.05 -0.66
N GLN A 68 2.83 -27.86 -1.26
CA GLN A 68 3.73 -26.73 -0.97
C GLN A 68 3.59 -26.24 0.48
N ILE A 69 2.38 -26.25 1.04
CA ILE A 69 2.16 -25.94 2.46
C ILE A 69 2.86 -26.97 3.37
N GLU A 70 2.74 -28.26 3.07
CA GLU A 70 3.47 -29.31 3.80
C GLU A 70 4.99 -29.10 3.73
N ASN A 71 5.51 -28.70 2.57
CA ASN A 71 6.92 -28.34 2.43
C ASN A 71 7.30 -27.13 3.30
N PHE A 72 6.48 -26.08 3.37
CA PHE A 72 6.71 -24.95 4.27
C PHE A 72 6.79 -25.39 5.73
N GLN A 73 5.91 -26.30 6.15
CA GLN A 73 5.95 -26.87 7.51
C GLN A 73 7.25 -27.66 7.76
N LEU A 74 7.66 -28.52 6.81
CA LEU A 74 8.89 -29.30 6.89
C LEU A 74 10.14 -28.40 6.98
N MET A 75 10.13 -27.27 6.29
CA MET A 75 11.18 -26.25 6.36
C MET A 75 11.17 -25.44 7.67
N GLY A 76 10.15 -25.63 8.51
CA GLY A 76 10.03 -24.95 9.80
C GLY A 76 9.42 -23.55 9.73
N MET A 77 8.72 -23.20 8.64
CA MET A 77 8.00 -21.94 8.50
C MET A 77 6.76 -21.93 9.41
N GLY A 78 6.39 -20.75 9.91
CA GLY A 78 5.19 -20.56 10.74
C GLY A 78 3.93 -20.35 9.92
N GLY A 79 4.08 -19.89 8.69
CA GLY A 79 2.98 -19.54 7.82
C GLY A 79 3.47 -19.19 6.43
N PHE A 80 2.64 -18.47 5.68
CA PHE A 80 2.92 -18.00 4.34
C PHE A 80 1.97 -16.86 3.96
N HIS A 81 2.39 -16.02 3.02
CA HIS A 81 1.56 -14.98 2.41
C HIS A 81 1.19 -15.42 0.99
N MET A 82 -0.10 -15.65 0.72
CA MET A 82 -0.60 -16.05 -0.61
C MET A 82 -0.56 -14.86 -1.56
N HIS A 83 0.54 -14.71 -2.30
CA HIS A 83 0.85 -13.52 -3.07
C HIS A 83 0.82 -13.82 -4.57
N VAL A 84 -0.11 -13.18 -5.27
CA VAL A 84 -0.21 -13.25 -6.72
C VAL A 84 1.01 -12.62 -7.39
N ARG A 85 1.64 -13.33 -8.32
CA ARG A 85 2.77 -12.85 -9.12
C ARG A 85 2.42 -12.86 -10.62
N THR A 86 3.27 -12.21 -11.40
CA THR A 86 3.16 -12.19 -12.87
C THR A 86 2.99 -13.59 -13.44
N GLY A 87 2.04 -13.73 -14.38
CA GLY A 87 1.74 -14.99 -15.05
C GLY A 87 0.63 -15.82 -14.40
N LEU A 88 -0.12 -15.30 -13.43
CA LEU A 88 -1.33 -15.96 -12.93
C LEU A 88 -2.35 -16.17 -14.07
N ASP A 89 -2.81 -17.42 -14.24
CA ASP A 89 -3.82 -17.84 -15.23
C ASP A 89 -5.19 -18.07 -14.60
N THR A 90 -5.23 -18.38 -13.29
CA THR A 90 -6.49 -18.42 -12.54
C THR A 90 -7.01 -17.00 -12.32
N GLU A 91 -8.28 -16.74 -12.64
CA GLU A 91 -8.88 -15.40 -12.49
C GLU A 91 -8.77 -14.89 -11.04
N TYR A 92 -8.09 -13.76 -10.85
CA TYR A 92 -7.96 -13.09 -9.56
C TYR A 92 -9.34 -12.78 -8.96
N MET A 93 -9.55 -13.14 -7.70
CA MET A 93 -10.85 -13.04 -6.99
C MET A 93 -12.02 -13.82 -7.62
N GLY A 94 -11.76 -14.63 -8.65
CA GLY A 94 -12.74 -15.55 -9.23
C GLY A 94 -13.07 -16.72 -8.30
N SER A 95 -14.11 -17.48 -8.63
CA SER A 95 -14.56 -18.60 -7.80
C SER A 95 -13.47 -19.66 -7.57
N GLU A 96 -12.71 -19.99 -8.62
CA GLU A 96 -11.61 -20.97 -8.54
C GLU A 96 -10.47 -20.46 -7.64
N PHE A 97 -10.08 -19.19 -7.79
CA PHE A 97 -9.08 -18.57 -6.92
C PHE A 97 -9.52 -18.64 -5.45
N MET A 98 -10.78 -18.29 -5.18
CA MET A 98 -11.34 -18.31 -3.82
C MET A 98 -11.50 -19.73 -3.25
N ASP A 99 -11.71 -20.74 -4.10
CA ASP A 99 -11.67 -22.14 -3.69
C ASP A 99 -10.25 -22.59 -3.30
N MET A 100 -9.22 -22.10 -4.01
CA MET A 100 -7.82 -22.34 -3.63
C MET A 100 -7.45 -21.67 -2.31
N ILE A 101 -7.90 -20.43 -2.08
CA ILE A 101 -7.73 -19.73 -0.80
C ILE A 101 -8.35 -20.56 0.34
N GLY A 102 -9.61 -20.99 0.18
CA GLY A 102 -10.30 -21.82 1.17
C GLY A 102 -9.56 -23.12 1.47
N ALA A 103 -9.12 -23.84 0.43
CA ALA A 103 -8.36 -25.08 0.59
C ALA A 103 -7.03 -24.88 1.33
N CYS A 104 -6.29 -23.81 1.02
CA CYS A 104 -5.01 -23.50 1.66
C CYS A 104 -5.21 -23.13 3.14
N VAL A 105 -6.23 -22.35 3.45
CA VAL A 105 -6.56 -21.94 4.83
C VAL A 105 -6.99 -23.15 5.67
N GLU A 106 -7.86 -24.02 5.15
CA GLU A 106 -8.27 -25.24 5.85
C GLU A 106 -7.10 -26.19 6.11
N HIS A 107 -6.17 -26.27 5.18
CA HIS A 107 -4.99 -27.12 5.32
C HIS A 107 -3.97 -26.53 6.30
N ALA A 108 -3.73 -25.21 6.25
CA ALA A 108 -2.91 -24.49 7.22
C ALA A 108 -3.45 -24.66 8.66
N GLU A 109 -4.78 -24.61 8.85
CA GLU A 109 -5.40 -24.84 10.15
C GLU A 109 -5.08 -26.22 10.73
N LYS A 110 -5.15 -27.29 9.90
CA LYS A 110 -4.80 -28.66 10.31
C LYS A 110 -3.33 -28.77 10.72
N LEU A 111 -2.46 -28.03 10.03
CA LEU A 111 -1.02 -28.01 10.27
C LEU A 111 -0.59 -26.97 11.32
N LYS A 112 -1.54 -26.22 11.89
CA LYS A 112 -1.31 -25.10 12.83
C LYS A 112 -0.39 -24.01 12.26
N MET A 113 -0.44 -23.79 10.95
CA MET A 113 0.27 -22.73 10.25
C MET A 113 -0.63 -21.49 10.06
N LEU A 114 -0.02 -20.35 9.80
CA LEU A 114 -0.70 -19.09 9.51
C LEU A 114 -0.81 -18.89 7.99
N ALA A 115 -2.01 -18.60 7.50
CA ALA A 115 -2.31 -18.35 6.09
C ALA A 115 -2.63 -16.86 5.90
N CYS A 116 -1.60 -16.04 5.72
CA CYS A 116 -1.72 -14.59 5.56
C CYS A 116 -2.22 -14.24 4.16
N LEU A 117 -3.10 -13.25 4.07
CA LEU A 117 -3.64 -12.76 2.80
C LEU A 117 -2.76 -11.64 2.25
N TYR A 118 -2.80 -11.49 0.93
CA TYR A 118 -2.22 -10.35 0.20
C TYR A 118 -3.36 -9.65 -0.54
N ASP A 119 -3.41 -8.33 -0.52
CA ASP A 119 -4.61 -7.58 -0.89
C ASP A 119 -4.72 -7.15 -2.38
N ASP A 120 -3.77 -7.54 -3.22
CA ASP A 120 -3.79 -7.19 -4.66
C ASP A 120 -3.29 -8.30 -5.60
N ASP A 121 -3.50 -8.11 -6.91
CA ASP A 121 -2.87 -8.88 -7.98
C ASP A 121 -1.56 -8.19 -8.36
N ARG A 122 -0.46 -8.80 -7.90
CA ARG A 122 0.90 -8.21 -7.91
C ARG A 122 0.96 -6.98 -7.02
N TRP A 123 2.05 -6.25 -7.16
CA TRP A 123 2.32 -4.99 -6.50
C TRP A 123 1.82 -3.81 -7.35
N PRO A 124 1.59 -2.60 -6.83
CA PRO A 124 1.33 -2.27 -5.43
C PRO A 124 -0.17 -2.37 -5.11
N SER A 125 -0.50 -2.37 -3.83
CA SER A 125 -1.88 -2.46 -3.34
C SER A 125 -2.74 -1.27 -3.75
N GLY A 126 -4.00 -1.53 -4.11
CA GLY A 126 -5.05 -0.56 -4.39
C GLY A 126 -5.74 -0.74 -5.74
N ALA A 127 -5.14 -1.49 -6.68
CA ALA A 127 -5.69 -1.68 -8.01
C ALA A 127 -6.68 -2.86 -8.11
N ALA A 128 -6.56 -3.85 -7.22
CA ALA A 128 -7.23 -5.16 -7.30
C ALA A 128 -7.09 -5.81 -8.68
N GLY A 129 -5.88 -5.83 -9.24
CA GLY A 129 -5.64 -6.31 -10.62
C GLY A 129 -6.38 -5.51 -11.68
N GLY A 130 -6.59 -4.21 -11.46
CA GLY A 130 -7.33 -3.32 -12.35
C GLY A 130 -8.86 -3.33 -12.17
N LYS A 131 -9.41 -4.25 -11.35
CA LYS A 131 -10.87 -4.38 -11.16
C LYS A 131 -11.52 -3.11 -10.60
N VAL A 132 -10.80 -2.32 -9.79
CA VAL A 132 -11.32 -1.04 -9.27
C VAL A 132 -11.68 -0.08 -10.41
N ILE A 133 -10.82 -0.01 -11.42
CA ILE A 133 -11.00 0.88 -12.57
C ILE A 133 -11.99 0.31 -13.58
N GLU A 134 -11.99 -1.01 -13.78
CA GLU A 134 -12.95 -1.70 -14.64
C GLU A 134 -14.39 -1.45 -14.19
N GLN A 135 -14.65 -1.52 -12.88
CA GLN A 135 -15.96 -1.26 -12.30
C GLN A 135 -16.30 0.24 -12.30
N ASN A 136 -15.30 1.10 -12.10
CA ASN A 136 -15.49 2.54 -11.94
C ASN A 136 -14.35 3.34 -12.60
N PRO A 137 -14.48 3.72 -13.89
CA PRO A 137 -13.43 4.43 -14.61
C PRO A 137 -13.01 5.79 -14.01
N ASP A 138 -13.88 6.42 -13.21
CA ASP A 138 -13.56 7.69 -12.53
C ASP A 138 -12.58 7.51 -11.36
N HIS A 139 -12.31 6.28 -10.93
CA HIS A 139 -11.35 5.96 -9.86
C HIS A 139 -9.90 5.91 -10.31
N LYS A 140 -9.60 6.23 -11.58
CA LYS A 140 -8.22 6.32 -12.07
C LYS A 140 -7.41 7.34 -11.28
N GLY A 141 -6.17 6.99 -10.95
CA GLY A 141 -5.20 7.90 -10.35
C GLY A 141 -5.05 9.17 -11.19
N LYS A 142 -5.05 10.32 -10.50
CA LYS A 142 -5.02 11.65 -11.14
C LYS A 142 -3.77 12.40 -10.72
N HIS A 143 -3.29 13.22 -11.64
CA HIS A 143 -2.17 14.12 -11.39
C HIS A 143 -2.35 15.43 -12.15
N ILE A 144 -1.71 16.48 -11.64
CA ILE A 144 -1.47 17.68 -12.42
C ILE A 144 -0.19 17.49 -13.21
N LEU A 145 -0.29 17.67 -14.53
CA LEU A 145 0.84 18.02 -15.38
C LEU A 145 0.96 19.55 -15.40
N PHE A 146 2.02 20.06 -14.79
CA PHE A 146 2.36 21.47 -14.76
C PHE A 146 3.54 21.74 -15.69
N THR A 147 3.32 22.48 -16.78
CA THR A 147 4.22 22.49 -17.94
C THR A 147 4.17 23.81 -18.71
N PRO A 148 5.25 24.26 -19.38
CA PRO A 148 5.20 25.39 -20.30
C PRO A 148 4.71 24.99 -21.71
N HIS A 149 4.49 23.69 -21.96
CA HIS A 149 4.14 23.16 -23.28
C HIS A 149 2.65 22.92 -23.41
N LEU A 150 2.06 23.41 -24.51
CA LEU A 150 0.68 23.06 -24.87
C LEU A 150 0.62 21.59 -25.30
N TYR A 151 -0.56 20.99 -25.15
CA TYR A 151 -0.81 19.67 -25.74
C TYR A 151 -0.47 19.64 -27.23
N GLY A 152 0.12 18.53 -27.67
CA GLY A 152 0.54 18.29 -29.05
C GLY A 152 1.79 19.04 -29.49
N THR A 153 2.39 19.88 -28.65
CA THR A 153 3.63 20.60 -29.02
C THR A 153 4.90 19.82 -28.71
N ILE A 154 4.83 18.85 -27.79
CA ILE A 154 5.93 17.95 -27.47
C ILE A 154 5.43 16.50 -27.43
N PRO A 155 6.31 15.50 -27.59
CA PRO A 155 5.91 14.10 -27.50
C PRO A 155 5.32 13.76 -26.12
N LEU A 156 4.43 12.77 -26.09
CA LEU A 156 4.07 12.08 -24.85
C LEU A 156 5.34 11.56 -24.16
N GLY A 157 5.35 11.51 -22.83
CA GLY A 157 6.57 11.27 -22.07
C GLY A 157 6.32 10.54 -20.76
N GLY A 158 7.40 10.00 -20.17
CA GLY A 158 7.37 9.12 -19.00
C GLY A 158 7.19 7.64 -19.36
N ASP A 159 7.28 6.77 -18.36
CA ASP A 159 7.01 5.35 -18.51
C ASP A 159 5.50 5.11 -18.56
N ARG A 160 4.98 4.85 -19.77
CA ARG A 160 3.55 4.63 -20.03
C ARG A 160 3.09 3.21 -19.66
N THR A 161 4.01 2.37 -19.26
CA THR A 161 3.80 0.98 -18.85
C THR A 161 4.23 0.77 -17.40
N SER A 162 4.26 1.85 -16.62
CA SER A 162 4.75 1.80 -15.25
C SER A 162 3.97 0.78 -14.43
N SER A 163 4.71 0.06 -13.60
CA SER A 163 4.16 -0.81 -12.57
C SER A 163 3.74 -0.04 -11.31
N SER A 164 4.01 1.28 -11.24
CA SER A 164 3.77 2.12 -10.06
C SER A 164 2.78 3.25 -10.35
N ALA A 165 2.55 4.09 -9.35
CA ALA A 165 1.75 5.31 -9.52
C ALA A 165 2.47 6.43 -10.29
N ARG A 166 3.68 6.21 -10.83
CA ARG A 166 4.47 7.25 -11.49
C ARG A 166 3.66 7.93 -12.60
N ALA A 167 3.48 9.24 -12.47
CA ALA A 167 2.76 10.02 -13.46
C ALA A 167 3.54 10.13 -14.77
N CYS A 168 2.81 10.18 -15.89
CA CYS A 168 3.36 10.41 -17.21
C CYS A 168 2.55 11.47 -17.97
N ARG A 169 3.14 12.08 -19.01
CA ARG A 169 2.41 12.97 -19.93
C ARG A 169 1.56 12.11 -20.85
N SER A 170 0.25 12.26 -20.71
CA SER A 170 -0.75 11.47 -21.44
C SER A 170 -1.57 12.30 -22.42
N GLU A 171 -1.72 13.61 -22.17
CA GLU A 171 -2.57 14.54 -22.91
C GLU A 171 -4.03 14.08 -23.06
N ASN A 172 -4.51 13.23 -22.14
CA ASN A 172 -5.89 12.73 -22.09
C ASN A 172 -6.82 13.55 -21.17
N GLY A 173 -6.26 14.58 -20.55
CA GLY A 173 -6.89 15.39 -19.53
C GLY A 173 -7.57 16.65 -20.03
N HIS A 174 -7.74 17.61 -19.13
CA HIS A 174 -8.24 18.96 -19.46
C HIS A 174 -7.44 20.04 -18.74
N LEU A 175 -7.44 21.25 -19.33
CA LEU A 175 -6.78 22.42 -18.74
C LEU A 175 -7.57 22.88 -17.51
N LEU A 176 -6.90 22.94 -16.35
CA LEU A 176 -7.45 23.54 -15.13
C LEU A 176 -7.21 25.05 -15.07
N ALA A 177 -5.99 25.48 -15.40
CA ALA A 177 -5.58 26.88 -15.31
C ALA A 177 -4.27 27.13 -16.05
N SER A 178 -4.01 28.38 -16.40
CA SER A 178 -2.74 28.86 -16.94
C SER A 178 -2.25 30.09 -16.19
N TYR A 179 -0.94 30.29 -16.16
CA TYR A 179 -0.27 31.31 -15.36
C TYR A 179 0.83 31.98 -16.16
N ASP A 180 0.89 33.32 -16.12
CA ASP A 180 2.08 34.05 -16.54
C ASP A 180 3.05 34.15 -15.35
N ILE A 181 4.21 33.53 -15.47
CA ILE A 181 5.19 33.35 -14.39
C ILE A 181 6.36 34.31 -14.56
N GLN A 182 6.64 35.12 -13.53
CA GLN A 182 7.85 35.93 -13.47
C GLN A 182 8.79 35.40 -12.39
N LEU A 183 9.99 35.01 -12.81
CA LEU A 183 11.08 34.65 -11.90
C LEU A 183 12.04 35.83 -11.71
N ASP A 184 12.71 35.91 -10.56
CA ASP A 184 13.82 36.84 -10.34
C ASP A 184 15.15 36.31 -10.90
N GLU A 185 16.24 37.05 -10.66
CA GLU A 185 17.59 36.68 -11.10
C GLU A 185 18.09 35.36 -10.47
N ASN A 186 17.60 35.00 -9.28
CA ASN A 186 17.94 33.77 -8.57
C ASN A 186 17.01 32.59 -8.94
N GLY A 187 16.05 32.80 -9.84
CA GLY A 187 15.08 31.76 -10.24
C GLY A 187 13.95 31.55 -9.23
N CYS A 188 13.75 32.48 -8.29
CA CYS A 188 12.63 32.44 -7.35
C CYS A 188 11.38 33.10 -7.96
N LEU A 189 10.19 32.67 -7.52
CA LEU A 189 8.89 33.13 -7.98
C LEU A 189 8.60 34.56 -7.51
N LYS A 190 9.02 35.55 -8.31
CA LYS A 190 8.81 36.98 -8.04
C LYS A 190 7.33 37.35 -8.04
N SER A 191 6.60 36.90 -9.04
CA SER A 191 5.15 37.07 -9.16
C SER A 191 4.57 36.09 -10.17
N TYR A 192 3.27 35.83 -10.05
CA TYR A 192 2.51 35.09 -11.05
C TYR A 192 1.12 35.68 -11.19
N ARG A 193 0.49 35.45 -12.34
CA ARG A 193 -0.88 35.89 -12.59
C ARG A 193 -1.65 34.79 -13.32
N PRO A 194 -2.76 34.28 -12.77
CA PRO A 194 -3.66 33.42 -13.51
C PRO A 194 -4.19 34.15 -14.75
N LEU A 195 -4.18 33.45 -15.88
CA LEU A 195 -4.64 33.97 -17.16
C LEU A 195 -6.11 33.60 -17.38
N LYS A 196 -6.84 34.49 -18.04
CA LYS A 196 -8.17 34.18 -18.57
C LYS A 196 -8.05 33.45 -19.92
N GLU A 197 -9.12 32.79 -20.32
CA GLU A 197 -9.20 32.20 -21.65
C GLU A 197 -8.90 33.23 -22.75
N GLY A 198 -8.00 32.88 -23.67
CA GLY A 198 -7.54 33.75 -24.75
C GLY A 198 -6.55 34.85 -24.35
N GLU A 199 -6.19 34.96 -23.07
CA GLU A 199 -5.22 35.94 -22.61
C GLU A 199 -3.78 35.48 -22.85
N SER A 200 -2.91 36.39 -23.32
CA SER A 200 -1.49 36.12 -23.54
C SER A 200 -0.63 36.44 -22.31
N GLY A 201 0.47 35.71 -22.16
CA GLY A 201 1.51 35.93 -21.16
C GLY A 201 2.90 35.84 -21.79
N LYS A 202 3.94 36.19 -21.02
CA LYS A 202 5.34 36.14 -21.49
C LYS A 202 5.97 34.78 -21.23
N ASN A 203 5.67 34.16 -20.09
CA ASN A 203 6.19 32.87 -19.69
C ASN A 203 5.03 32.06 -19.12
N VAL A 204 4.27 31.45 -20.03
CA VAL A 204 3.01 30.78 -19.71
C VAL A 204 3.27 29.35 -19.28
N TRP A 205 2.75 28.99 -18.11
CA TRP A 205 2.67 27.61 -17.64
C TRP A 205 1.22 27.18 -17.52
N TYR A 206 0.97 25.93 -17.86
CA TYR A 206 -0.34 25.31 -17.89
C TYR A 206 -0.41 24.22 -16.82
N ALA A 207 -1.54 24.16 -16.10
CA ALA A 207 -1.89 23.07 -15.20
C ALA A 207 -2.97 22.23 -15.87
N TYR A 208 -2.63 21.01 -16.27
CA TYR A 208 -3.57 20.04 -16.82
C TYR A 208 -3.88 18.97 -15.80
N LEU A 209 -5.15 18.62 -15.62
CA LEU A 209 -5.55 17.45 -14.84
C LEU A 209 -5.59 16.24 -15.77
N GLU A 210 -4.68 15.29 -15.55
CA GLU A 210 -4.50 14.09 -16.37
C GLU A 210 -4.69 12.80 -15.56
N THR A 211 -4.77 11.68 -16.28
CA THR A 211 -4.69 10.32 -15.74
C THR A 211 -3.65 9.54 -16.51
N ASN A 212 -3.02 8.54 -15.89
CA ASN A 212 -2.10 7.67 -16.63
C ASN A 212 -2.82 6.83 -17.71
N PRO A 213 -2.15 6.46 -18.81
CA PRO A 213 -2.66 5.46 -19.73
C PRO A 213 -2.70 4.07 -19.08
N GLY A 214 -3.42 3.14 -19.73
CA GLY A 214 -3.43 1.74 -19.30
C GLY A 214 -2.03 1.11 -19.36
N SER A 215 -1.74 0.25 -18.38
CA SER A 215 -0.48 -0.51 -18.27
C SER A 215 -0.79 -2.00 -18.19
N PRO A 216 -0.05 -2.87 -18.91
CA PRO A 216 -0.21 -4.32 -18.80
C PRO A 216 -0.04 -4.83 -17.36
N TRP A 217 0.73 -4.10 -16.56
CA TRP A 217 0.93 -4.41 -15.15
C TRP A 217 -0.37 -4.39 -14.33
N PHE A 218 -1.32 -3.54 -14.70
CA PHE A 218 -2.66 -3.43 -14.09
C PHE A 218 -3.74 -4.06 -14.96
N ASN A 219 -3.42 -5.11 -15.73
CA ASN A 219 -4.34 -5.78 -16.66
C ASN A 219 -4.97 -4.77 -17.66
N ASP A 220 -4.10 -3.94 -18.25
CA ASP A 220 -4.42 -2.84 -19.19
C ASP A 220 -5.25 -1.68 -18.60
N GLN A 221 -5.44 -1.66 -17.28
CA GLN A 221 -5.99 -0.52 -16.53
C GLN A 221 -4.87 0.38 -15.97
N THR A 222 -5.19 1.23 -15.01
CA THR A 222 -4.24 2.14 -14.35
C THR A 222 -4.19 1.85 -12.86
N TYR A 223 -3.20 2.41 -12.18
CA TYR A 223 -3.25 2.49 -10.73
C TYR A 223 -4.41 3.38 -10.24
N VAL A 224 -4.87 3.13 -9.01
CA VAL A 224 -6.05 3.75 -8.41
C VAL A 224 -5.78 5.18 -7.92
N ASP A 225 -6.84 6.00 -7.83
CA ASP A 225 -6.84 7.26 -7.09
C ASP A 225 -6.77 6.99 -5.58
N SER A 226 -5.55 6.81 -5.07
CA SER A 226 -5.29 6.54 -3.65
C SER A 226 -5.60 7.70 -2.71
N LEU A 227 -5.96 8.88 -3.25
CA LEU A 227 -6.42 10.04 -2.48
C LEU A 227 -7.96 10.09 -2.36
N SER A 228 -8.67 9.26 -3.12
CA SER A 228 -10.13 9.22 -3.17
C SER A 228 -10.71 8.18 -2.21
N PRO A 229 -11.48 8.58 -1.18
CA PRO A 229 -12.12 7.62 -0.29
C PRO A 229 -13.05 6.65 -1.00
N ALA A 230 -13.74 7.10 -2.06
CA ALA A 230 -14.64 6.26 -2.84
C ALA A 230 -13.87 5.20 -3.64
N ALA A 231 -12.72 5.56 -4.21
CA ALA A 231 -11.90 4.61 -4.96
C ALA A 231 -11.36 3.50 -4.05
N ILE A 232 -10.91 3.84 -2.84
CA ILE A 232 -10.44 2.84 -1.89
C ILE A 232 -11.59 2.01 -1.28
N ALA A 233 -12.79 2.57 -1.15
CA ALA A 233 -13.96 1.76 -0.79
C ALA A 233 -14.23 0.67 -1.85
N THR A 234 -14.15 1.01 -3.14
CA THR A 234 -14.26 0.04 -4.24
C THR A 234 -13.13 -1.00 -4.21
N PHE A 235 -11.90 -0.62 -3.83
CA PHE A 235 -10.80 -1.57 -3.62
C PHE A 235 -11.10 -2.58 -2.49
N ILE A 236 -11.60 -2.11 -1.35
CA ILE A 236 -12.04 -2.97 -0.24
C ILE A 236 -13.15 -3.91 -0.69
N GLU A 237 -14.13 -3.42 -1.45
CA GLU A 237 -15.22 -4.24 -2.00
C GLU A 237 -14.71 -5.30 -2.99
N SER A 238 -13.74 -4.94 -3.83
CA SER A 238 -13.20 -5.79 -4.90
C SER A 238 -12.23 -6.88 -4.42
N THR A 239 -11.66 -6.74 -3.23
CA THR A 239 -10.71 -7.72 -2.68
C THR A 239 -11.10 -8.18 -1.28
N HIS A 240 -11.16 -7.25 -0.33
CA HIS A 240 -11.26 -7.55 1.10
C HIS A 240 -12.60 -8.19 1.46
N GLU A 241 -13.72 -7.66 0.96
CA GLU A 241 -15.06 -8.23 1.19
C GLU A 241 -15.23 -9.58 0.49
N ILE A 242 -14.55 -9.83 -0.64
CA ILE A 242 -14.55 -11.15 -1.30
C ILE A 242 -13.84 -12.18 -0.41
N TYR A 243 -12.65 -11.86 0.12
CA TYR A 243 -11.97 -12.71 1.11
C TYR A 243 -12.87 -13.03 2.30
N LYS A 244 -13.48 -11.99 2.88
CA LYS A 244 -14.37 -12.13 4.02
C LYS A 244 -15.57 -13.03 3.74
N SER A 245 -16.17 -12.92 2.56
CA SER A 245 -17.33 -13.73 2.17
C SER A 245 -17.01 -15.23 2.16
N LYS A 246 -15.76 -15.60 1.86
CA LYS A 246 -15.32 -16.99 1.71
C LYS A 246 -14.66 -17.57 2.96
N VAL A 247 -13.78 -16.81 3.62
CA VAL A 247 -12.92 -17.29 4.71
C VAL A 247 -12.94 -16.39 5.95
N GLY A 248 -13.92 -15.50 6.07
CA GLY A 248 -14.03 -14.55 7.18
C GLY A 248 -14.25 -15.20 8.55
N ASP A 249 -14.74 -16.43 8.60
CA ASP A 249 -14.84 -17.21 9.85
C ASP A 249 -13.46 -17.54 10.43
N LYS A 250 -12.42 -17.61 9.60
CA LYS A 250 -11.02 -17.88 9.97
C LYS A 250 -10.20 -16.62 10.29
N PHE A 251 -10.79 -15.43 10.16
CA PHE A 251 -10.12 -14.18 10.49
C PHE A 251 -9.81 -14.05 11.98
N GLY A 252 -8.56 -13.65 12.25
CA GLY A 252 -7.96 -13.52 13.56
C GLY A 252 -7.59 -14.83 14.24
N SER A 253 -7.59 -15.94 13.50
CA SER A 253 -7.04 -17.23 13.93
C SER A 253 -6.03 -17.75 12.92
N THR A 254 -6.46 -18.61 12.00
CA THR A 254 -5.60 -19.17 10.94
C THR A 254 -5.18 -18.10 9.95
N ILE A 255 -6.04 -17.10 9.71
CA ILE A 255 -5.73 -15.92 8.91
C ILE A 255 -5.52 -14.75 9.88
N PRO A 256 -4.28 -14.42 10.24
CA PRO A 256 -4.03 -13.40 11.25
C PRO A 256 -3.92 -11.98 10.66
N CYS A 257 -3.51 -11.85 9.40
CA CYS A 257 -3.29 -10.56 8.77
C CYS A 257 -3.66 -10.57 7.29
N ILE A 258 -3.80 -9.36 6.78
CA ILE A 258 -3.80 -9.05 5.36
C ILE A 258 -2.66 -8.05 5.11
N PHE A 259 -1.83 -8.34 4.10
CA PHE A 259 -0.66 -7.56 3.75
C PHE A 259 -1.00 -6.53 2.68
N THR A 260 -0.61 -5.28 2.94
CA THR A 260 -0.71 -4.15 2.01
C THR A 260 0.69 -3.70 1.60
N ASP A 261 0.96 -3.71 0.31
CA ASP A 261 2.29 -3.59 -0.30
C ASP A 261 2.46 -2.26 -1.04
N GLU A 262 3.31 -1.40 -0.50
CA GLU A 262 3.73 -0.09 -1.04
C GLU A 262 2.63 0.75 -1.72
N PRO A 263 1.49 1.01 -1.05
CA PRO A 263 0.53 1.96 -1.59
C PRO A 263 1.17 3.35 -1.67
N GLN A 264 0.80 4.08 -2.71
CA GLN A 264 1.43 5.36 -3.06
C GLN A 264 0.43 6.27 -3.77
N PHE A 265 0.75 7.56 -3.91
CA PHE A 265 0.06 8.44 -4.85
C PHE A 265 0.96 8.75 -6.04
N ALA A 266 0.42 9.46 -7.04
CA ALA A 266 1.20 9.89 -8.18
C ALA A 266 2.46 10.65 -7.75
N THR A 267 3.64 10.12 -8.13
CA THR A 267 4.90 10.59 -7.57
C THR A 267 5.15 12.05 -7.93
N LYS A 268 5.52 12.84 -6.91
CA LYS A 268 5.83 14.26 -7.10
C LYS A 268 7.15 14.38 -7.86
N THR A 269 7.19 15.24 -8.87
CA THR A 269 8.45 15.64 -9.50
C THR A 269 8.77 17.10 -9.22
N GLN A 270 10.01 17.48 -9.49
CA GLN A 270 10.49 18.85 -9.35
C GLN A 270 11.32 19.23 -10.57
N LEU A 271 11.45 20.52 -10.81
CA LEU A 271 12.34 21.04 -11.85
C LEU A 271 13.80 20.78 -11.48
N SER A 272 14.62 20.41 -12.45
CA SER A 272 16.08 20.29 -12.26
C SER A 272 16.77 21.66 -12.13
N ASP A 273 16.21 22.67 -12.77
CA ASP A 273 16.61 24.08 -12.70
C ASP A 273 15.34 24.95 -12.67
N PRO A 274 15.28 26.07 -11.91
CA PRO A 274 14.10 26.92 -11.85
C PRO A 274 13.62 27.46 -13.22
N ARG A 275 14.45 27.45 -14.25
CA ARG A 275 14.12 27.89 -15.62
C ARG A 275 14.08 26.73 -16.61
N SER A 276 14.16 25.49 -16.15
CA SER A 276 13.97 24.34 -17.02
C SER A 276 12.53 24.33 -17.55
N GLY A 277 12.38 23.93 -18.81
CA GLY A 277 11.08 23.77 -19.46
C GLY A 277 10.52 22.37 -19.28
N GLU A 278 10.74 21.77 -18.12
CA GLU A 278 10.39 20.37 -17.82
C GLU A 278 8.95 20.25 -17.31
N ASP A 279 8.40 19.05 -17.47
CA ASP A 279 7.11 18.70 -16.91
C ASP A 279 7.23 18.43 -15.41
N VAL A 280 6.33 19.03 -14.64
CA VAL A 280 6.18 18.78 -13.20
C VAL A 280 4.89 18.02 -12.95
N PHE A 281 4.97 16.91 -12.23
CA PHE A 281 3.83 16.07 -11.88
C PHE A 281 3.52 16.23 -10.40
N LEU A 282 2.24 16.45 -10.08
CA LEU A 282 1.74 16.65 -8.72
C LEU A 282 0.51 15.76 -8.49
N PRO A 283 0.43 14.97 -7.41
CA PRO A 283 -0.71 14.09 -7.12
C PRO A 283 -1.99 14.89 -6.92
N TRP A 284 -3.10 14.35 -7.41
CA TRP A 284 -4.38 15.06 -7.40
C TRP A 284 -5.55 14.10 -7.16
N THR A 285 -6.66 14.65 -6.72
CA THR A 285 -7.98 13.99 -6.78
C THR A 285 -9.04 15.06 -7.03
N THR A 286 -10.21 14.66 -7.53
CA THR A 286 -11.23 15.59 -8.04
C THR A 286 -11.63 16.64 -7.00
N ASP A 287 -11.75 16.26 -5.73
CA ASP A 287 -12.23 17.14 -4.65
C ASP A 287 -11.11 17.88 -3.89
N ILE A 288 -9.84 17.78 -4.35
CA ILE A 288 -8.73 18.40 -3.63
C ILE A 288 -8.83 19.94 -3.56
N PRO A 289 -9.29 20.70 -4.58
CA PRO A 289 -9.44 22.15 -4.46
C PRO A 289 -10.47 22.56 -3.42
N GLU A 290 -11.61 21.86 -3.37
CA GLU A 290 -12.72 22.14 -2.46
C GLU A 290 -12.33 21.79 -1.02
N THR A 291 -11.73 20.62 -0.81
CA THR A 291 -11.29 20.18 0.52
C THR A 291 -10.13 21.03 1.03
N PHE A 292 -9.19 21.43 0.17
CA PHE A 292 -8.11 22.35 0.54
C PHE A 292 -8.64 23.73 0.91
N LYS A 293 -9.61 24.25 0.15
CA LYS A 293 -10.27 25.52 0.48
C LYS A 293 -11.01 25.46 1.80
N LYS A 294 -11.69 24.34 2.08
CA LYS A 294 -12.40 24.11 3.34
C LYS A 294 -11.42 24.12 4.52
N GLU A 295 -10.29 23.43 4.40
CA GLU A 295 -9.31 23.29 5.48
C GLU A 295 -8.53 24.58 5.72
N TYR A 296 -8.02 25.20 4.66
CA TYR A 296 -7.05 26.29 4.77
C TYR A 296 -7.58 27.68 4.40
N SER A 297 -8.85 27.78 4.00
CA SER A 297 -9.45 29.01 3.48
C SER A 297 -8.65 29.64 2.33
N ALA A 298 -8.02 28.80 1.50
CA ALA A 298 -7.12 29.19 0.42
C ALA A 298 -7.50 28.51 -0.90
N ASN A 299 -7.21 29.16 -2.04
CA ASN A 299 -7.49 28.60 -3.36
C ASN A 299 -6.23 27.96 -3.94
N LEU A 300 -6.13 26.63 -3.84
CA LEU A 300 -4.98 25.86 -4.27
C LEU A 300 -4.64 26.06 -5.74
N VAL A 301 -5.64 25.98 -6.62
CA VAL A 301 -5.45 26.16 -8.07
C VAL A 301 -4.86 27.55 -8.33
N LYS A 302 -5.46 28.61 -7.78
CA LYS A 302 -4.96 29.98 -7.98
C LYS A 302 -3.48 30.13 -7.61
N SER A 303 -3.01 29.49 -6.54
CA SER A 303 -1.65 29.60 -6.01
C SER A 303 -0.72 28.45 -6.38
N LEU A 304 -1.09 27.60 -7.36
CA LEU A 304 -0.33 26.41 -7.73
C LEU A 304 1.16 26.68 -8.06
N PRO A 305 1.55 27.80 -8.72
CA PRO A 305 2.97 28.09 -8.96
C PRO A 305 3.83 28.13 -7.68
N GLU A 306 3.25 28.50 -6.52
CA GLU A 306 3.97 28.53 -5.25
C GLU A 306 4.32 27.13 -4.72
N VAL A 307 3.68 26.08 -5.23
CA VAL A 307 4.02 24.68 -4.94
C VAL A 307 5.33 24.30 -5.64
N VAL A 308 5.59 24.84 -6.84
CA VAL A 308 6.75 24.48 -7.67
C VAL A 308 7.98 25.33 -7.34
N TRP A 309 7.86 26.66 -7.32
CA TRP A 309 9.03 27.55 -7.18
C TRP A 309 9.17 28.16 -5.80
N ASN A 310 10.43 28.29 -5.34
CA ASN A 310 10.77 28.99 -4.10
C ASN A 310 10.37 30.46 -4.18
N LEU A 311 9.95 31.04 -3.06
CA LEU A 311 9.64 32.47 -3.00
C LEU A 311 10.93 33.29 -2.75
N PRO A 312 10.99 34.56 -3.21
CA PRO A 312 12.15 35.42 -3.02
C PRO A 312 12.53 35.62 -1.55
N ASN A 313 13.79 36.00 -1.32
CA ASN A 313 14.36 36.31 0.00
C ASN A 313 14.28 35.14 1.01
N GLY A 314 14.26 33.89 0.52
CA GLY A 314 14.19 32.71 1.37
C GLY A 314 12.86 32.53 2.10
N LYS A 315 11.79 33.21 1.66
CA LYS A 315 10.47 33.10 2.28
C LYS A 315 9.89 31.69 2.05
N PRO A 316 9.39 31.00 3.10
CA PRO A 316 8.72 29.72 2.91
C PRO A 316 7.38 29.90 2.18
N SER A 317 7.07 28.98 1.28
CA SER A 317 5.76 28.90 0.63
C SER A 317 4.77 28.18 1.54
N VAL A 318 3.85 28.95 2.15
CA VAL A 318 2.77 28.39 2.98
C VAL A 318 1.84 27.51 2.14
N THR A 319 1.60 27.89 0.88
CA THR A 319 0.82 27.10 -0.08
C THR A 319 1.46 25.73 -0.30
N ARG A 320 2.78 25.68 -0.52
CA ARG A 320 3.50 24.42 -0.72
C ARG A 320 3.41 23.51 0.51
N TYR A 321 3.68 24.06 1.69
CA TYR A 321 3.60 23.31 2.95
C TYR A 321 2.20 22.69 3.13
N ARG A 322 1.15 23.51 3.00
CA ARG A 322 -0.24 23.05 3.13
C ARG A 322 -0.61 22.04 2.06
N TYR A 323 -0.10 22.19 0.83
CA TYR A 323 -0.35 21.23 -0.24
C TYR A 323 0.21 19.84 0.11
N HIS A 324 1.47 19.76 0.58
CA HIS A 324 2.05 18.49 0.99
C HIS A 324 1.30 17.86 2.17
N ASP A 325 0.97 18.67 3.18
CA ASP A 325 0.22 18.18 4.35
C ASP A 325 -1.18 17.69 3.96
N HIS A 326 -1.89 18.43 3.11
CA HIS A 326 -3.22 18.04 2.64
C HIS A 326 -3.17 16.75 1.82
N VAL A 327 -2.26 16.64 0.84
CA VAL A 327 -2.11 15.41 0.05
C VAL A 327 -1.81 14.21 0.95
N CYS A 328 -0.93 14.36 1.94
CA CYS A 328 -0.62 13.30 2.89
C CYS A 328 -1.87 12.90 3.69
N GLU A 329 -2.63 13.87 4.21
CA GLU A 329 -3.87 13.58 4.95
C GLU A 329 -4.94 12.92 4.08
N ARG A 330 -5.08 13.34 2.81
CA ARG A 330 -5.99 12.70 1.86
C ARG A 330 -5.60 11.25 1.62
N PHE A 331 -4.32 10.98 1.41
CA PHE A 331 -3.81 9.62 1.24
C PHE A 331 -4.04 8.75 2.47
N VAL A 332 -3.61 9.20 3.66
CA VAL A 332 -3.73 8.42 4.90
C VAL A 332 -5.20 8.14 5.23
N SER A 333 -6.07 9.16 5.14
CA SER A 333 -7.48 9.03 5.48
C SER A 333 -8.28 8.17 4.48
N ALA A 334 -7.96 8.25 3.18
CA ALA A 334 -8.60 7.46 2.14
C ALA A 334 -8.07 6.02 2.13
N PHE A 335 -6.77 5.82 2.20
CA PHE A 335 -6.15 4.50 2.07
C PHE A 335 -6.04 3.81 3.43
N MET A 336 -5.04 4.20 4.22
CA MET A 336 -4.62 3.48 5.42
C MET A 336 -5.70 3.41 6.49
N ASP A 337 -6.39 4.53 6.75
CA ASP A 337 -7.44 4.60 7.75
C ASP A 337 -8.67 3.73 7.38
N GLN A 338 -9.02 3.63 6.09
CA GLN A 338 -10.13 2.79 5.64
C GLN A 338 -9.79 1.31 5.76
N LEU A 339 -8.62 0.90 5.28
CA LEU A 339 -8.13 -0.47 5.41
C LEU A 339 -8.01 -0.86 6.90
N SER A 340 -7.45 -0.01 7.75
CA SER A 340 -7.32 -0.24 9.19
C SER A 340 -8.67 -0.44 9.86
N ARG A 341 -9.65 0.44 9.59
CA ARG A 341 -11.01 0.30 10.14
C ARG A 341 -11.65 -1.02 9.71
N TRP A 342 -11.44 -1.41 8.45
CA TRP A 342 -11.94 -2.67 7.93
C TRP A 342 -11.24 -3.86 8.61
N ALA A 343 -9.91 -3.89 8.68
CA ALA A 343 -9.13 -4.97 9.29
C ALA A 343 -9.50 -5.16 10.76
N LYS A 344 -9.55 -4.08 11.56
CA LYS A 344 -9.97 -4.11 12.97
C LYS A 344 -11.36 -4.67 13.16
N LYS A 345 -12.32 -4.21 12.36
CA LYS A 345 -13.72 -4.70 12.42
C LYS A 345 -13.81 -6.21 12.15
N ASN A 346 -12.86 -6.75 11.39
CA ASN A 346 -12.80 -8.14 10.99
C ASN A 346 -11.74 -8.96 11.78
N ASN A 347 -11.16 -8.41 12.85
CA ASN A 347 -10.17 -9.07 13.72
C ASN A 347 -8.87 -9.50 13.00
N LEU A 348 -8.50 -8.79 11.93
CA LEU A 348 -7.23 -8.96 11.22
C LEU A 348 -6.24 -7.88 11.67
N MET A 349 -4.95 -8.21 11.61
CA MET A 349 -3.90 -7.20 11.60
C MET A 349 -3.77 -6.67 10.16
N LEU A 350 -3.78 -5.35 10.00
CA LEU A 350 -3.22 -4.71 8.81
C LEU A 350 -1.69 -4.74 8.93
N ASP A 351 -1.07 -5.55 8.08
CA ASP A 351 0.38 -5.73 7.95
C ASP A 351 0.85 -5.16 6.61
N GLY A 352 2.15 -4.97 6.43
CA GLY A 352 2.73 -4.42 5.21
C GLY A 352 3.70 -3.26 5.43
N HIS A 353 3.98 -2.53 4.36
CA HIS A 353 4.90 -1.39 4.37
C HIS A 353 4.54 -0.37 3.27
N MET A 354 5.23 0.75 3.24
CA MET A 354 4.94 1.89 2.38
C MET A 354 6.02 2.05 1.29
N MET A 355 5.63 2.63 0.16
CA MET A 355 6.59 3.00 -0.91
C MET A 355 7.59 4.06 -0.42
N GLU A 356 8.89 3.99 -0.70
CA GLU A 356 9.85 5.12 -0.54
C GLU A 356 10.04 5.67 0.90
N GLU A 357 10.02 4.79 1.91
CA GLU A 357 10.12 5.09 3.35
C GLU A 357 11.41 5.74 3.91
N PRO A 358 12.62 5.55 3.35
CA PRO A 358 13.86 5.86 4.09
C PRO A 358 14.12 7.33 4.45
N THR A 359 13.74 8.28 3.59
CA THR A 359 14.13 9.70 3.73
C THR A 359 12.93 10.63 3.63
N LEU A 360 13.03 11.84 4.21
CA LEU A 360 11.98 12.86 4.05
C LEU A 360 11.72 13.20 2.57
N HIS A 361 12.75 13.15 1.73
CA HIS A 361 12.62 13.40 0.29
C HIS A 361 11.80 12.30 -0.39
N SER A 362 12.21 11.04 -0.22
CA SER A 362 11.54 9.87 -0.79
C SER A 362 10.09 9.77 -0.31
N GLN A 363 9.85 9.96 0.99
CA GLN A 363 8.50 9.96 1.56
C GLN A 363 7.64 11.06 0.96
N THR A 364 8.13 12.31 0.92
CA THR A 364 7.37 13.44 0.36
C THR A 364 6.95 13.18 -1.09
N THR A 365 7.79 12.46 -1.84
CA THR A 365 7.59 12.11 -3.25
C THR A 365 6.46 11.11 -3.47
N ALA A 366 6.29 10.08 -2.64
CA ALA A 366 5.36 8.97 -2.92
C ALA A 366 4.19 8.80 -1.92
N LEU A 367 4.35 9.21 -0.65
CA LEU A 367 3.37 8.94 0.43
C LEU A 367 3.08 10.11 1.39
N GLY A 368 3.95 11.12 1.43
CA GLY A 368 3.89 12.25 2.35
C GLY A 368 4.73 12.04 3.61
N GLU A 369 4.26 11.21 4.54
CA GLU A 369 4.90 10.94 5.84
C GLU A 369 4.62 9.51 6.30
N ALA A 370 5.69 8.70 6.50
CA ALA A 370 5.53 7.26 6.71
C ALA A 370 4.88 6.94 8.06
N MET A 371 5.29 7.64 9.12
CA MET A 371 4.72 7.47 10.46
C MET A 371 3.23 7.80 10.52
N ARG A 372 2.73 8.73 9.69
CA ARG A 372 1.30 9.04 9.61
C ARG A 372 0.50 7.86 9.04
N CYS A 373 1.09 7.14 8.08
CA CYS A 373 0.51 5.92 7.51
C CYS A 373 0.56 4.77 8.53
N TYR A 374 1.72 4.52 9.14
CA TYR A 374 1.90 3.45 10.13
C TYR A 374 0.99 3.57 11.35
N ARG A 375 0.55 4.79 11.71
CA ARG A 375 -0.39 5.01 12.82
C ARG A 375 -1.64 4.14 12.69
N SER A 376 -2.03 3.86 11.45
CA SER A 376 -3.22 3.10 11.12
C SER A 376 -2.93 1.61 10.87
N MET A 377 -1.68 1.16 10.98
CA MET A 377 -1.32 -0.25 10.86
C MET A 377 -1.27 -0.90 12.24
N GLU A 378 -1.87 -2.08 12.38
CA GLU A 378 -1.77 -2.87 13.61
C GLU A 378 -0.37 -3.49 13.73
N MET A 379 0.23 -3.82 12.60
CA MET A 379 1.60 -4.30 12.49
C MET A 379 2.29 -3.51 11.38
N PRO A 380 2.82 -2.31 11.66
CA PRO A 380 3.60 -1.60 10.66
C PRO A 380 4.85 -2.42 10.31
N GLY A 381 5.32 -2.26 9.10
CA GLY A 381 6.55 -2.90 8.65
C GLY A 381 7.44 -2.02 7.80
N MET A 382 8.43 -2.65 7.19
CA MET A 382 9.41 -2.03 6.31
C MET A 382 9.81 -2.98 5.19
N ASP A 383 10.31 -2.41 4.10
CA ASP A 383 10.97 -3.16 3.05
C ASP A 383 12.51 -3.13 3.16
N LEU A 384 13.13 -4.31 3.19
CA LEU A 384 14.58 -4.48 3.13
C LEU A 384 14.95 -5.72 2.29
N LEU A 385 14.66 -5.63 1.00
CA LEU A 385 14.87 -6.70 0.01
C LEU A 385 16.32 -7.16 -0.16
N VAL A 386 17.28 -6.28 0.10
CA VAL A 386 18.71 -6.46 -0.20
C VAL A 386 19.55 -6.44 1.08
N ASP A 387 20.83 -6.79 0.97
CA ASP A 387 21.82 -6.70 2.05
C ASP A 387 22.23 -5.23 2.31
N TRP A 388 21.22 -4.39 2.57
CA TRP A 388 21.40 -3.00 2.99
C TRP A 388 21.00 -2.87 4.47
N VAL A 389 21.28 -1.71 5.04
CA VAL A 389 21.08 -1.38 6.43
C VAL A 389 20.28 -0.08 6.44
N GLU A 390 19.01 -0.18 6.81
CA GLU A 390 18.09 0.96 6.85
C GLU A 390 17.47 1.12 8.24
N TYR A 391 18.07 2.00 9.04
CA TYR A 391 17.65 2.21 10.43
C TYR A 391 16.54 3.25 10.59
N ASN A 392 16.37 4.18 9.66
CA ASN A 392 15.32 5.20 9.80
C ASN A 392 13.96 4.56 9.66
N THR A 393 13.75 3.76 8.61
CA THR A 393 12.48 3.03 8.44
C THR A 393 12.22 2.07 9.59
N ALA A 394 13.22 1.28 9.98
CA ALA A 394 13.13 0.39 11.13
C ALA A 394 12.72 1.13 12.42
N LYS A 395 13.29 2.32 12.63
CA LYS A 395 12.96 3.13 13.81
C LYS A 395 11.58 3.77 13.72
N GLN A 396 11.14 4.19 12.54
CA GLN A 396 9.80 4.75 12.32
C GLN A 396 8.73 3.70 12.63
N ALA A 397 8.80 2.52 12.01
CA ALA A 397 7.83 1.44 12.19
C ALA A 397 7.78 0.95 13.65
N SER A 398 8.95 0.67 14.25
CA SER A 398 9.01 0.23 15.65
C SER A 398 8.55 1.30 16.65
N SER A 399 8.76 2.59 16.36
CA SER A 399 8.28 3.66 17.23
C SER A 399 6.76 3.78 17.21
N VAL A 400 6.15 3.71 16.04
CA VAL A 400 4.68 3.75 15.91
C VAL A 400 4.04 2.51 16.52
N SER A 401 4.60 1.31 16.27
CA SER A 401 4.17 0.07 16.90
C SER A 401 4.10 0.20 18.44
N ARG A 402 5.19 0.68 19.05
CA ARG A 402 5.27 0.91 20.51
C ARG A 402 4.28 1.98 21.00
N GLN A 403 4.10 3.07 20.26
CA GLN A 403 3.15 4.13 20.61
C GLN A 403 1.69 3.62 20.58
N ASN A 404 1.38 2.72 19.64
CA ASN A 404 0.08 2.07 19.52
C ASN A 404 -0.11 0.91 20.52
N GLY A 405 0.91 0.57 21.31
CA GLY A 405 0.89 -0.56 22.23
C GLY A 405 0.86 -1.92 21.53
N THR A 406 1.26 -1.97 20.26
CA THR A 406 1.39 -3.23 19.51
C THR A 406 2.78 -3.82 19.78
N LYS A 407 2.85 -5.15 19.79
CA LYS A 407 4.03 -5.88 20.28
C LYS A 407 4.98 -6.33 19.17
N GLY A 408 4.60 -6.06 17.93
CA GLY A 408 5.32 -6.54 16.76
C GLY A 408 5.44 -5.50 15.67
N THR A 409 6.47 -5.70 14.86
CA THR A 409 6.76 -4.99 13.62
C THR A 409 7.17 -6.05 12.60
N MET A 410 6.83 -5.84 11.33
CA MET A 410 7.11 -6.78 10.25
C MET A 410 8.24 -6.25 9.34
N SER A 411 9.10 -7.11 8.81
CA SER A 411 10.00 -6.72 7.73
C SER A 411 9.84 -7.67 6.55
N GLU A 412 9.70 -7.11 5.35
CA GLU A 412 9.98 -7.82 4.11
C GLU A 412 11.50 -7.92 3.95
N LEU A 413 12.02 -9.13 3.73
CA LEU A 413 13.45 -9.42 3.69
C LEU A 413 13.82 -10.37 2.55
N TYR A 414 15.05 -10.26 2.07
CA TYR A 414 15.71 -11.24 1.18
C TYR A 414 15.18 -11.35 -0.26
N GLY A 415 14.39 -10.39 -0.74
CA GLY A 415 13.75 -10.46 -2.06
C GLY A 415 14.68 -10.43 -3.27
N VAL A 416 15.86 -9.81 -3.13
CA VAL A 416 16.79 -9.60 -4.26
C VAL A 416 18.22 -10.07 -3.90
N THR A 417 18.38 -10.88 -2.85
CA THR A 417 19.71 -11.39 -2.46
C THR A 417 20.04 -12.70 -3.19
N HIS A 418 21.03 -12.68 -4.09
CA HIS A 418 21.58 -13.88 -4.75
C HIS A 418 22.28 -14.86 -3.79
N VAL A 419 22.65 -14.40 -2.59
CA VAL A 419 23.32 -15.18 -1.55
C VAL A 419 22.80 -14.72 -0.20
N ILE A 420 22.01 -15.54 0.49
CA ILE A 420 21.83 -15.37 1.94
C ILE A 420 23.18 -15.74 2.55
N ASN A 421 23.96 -14.77 3.01
CA ASN A 421 25.15 -15.04 3.80
C ASN A 421 24.69 -15.32 5.25
N PRO A 422 24.66 -16.59 5.72
CA PRO A 422 23.99 -16.96 6.97
C PRO A 422 24.43 -16.19 8.22
N PRO A 423 25.73 -15.88 8.44
CA PRO A 423 26.14 -15.05 9.57
C PRO A 423 25.69 -13.59 9.49
N LEU A 424 25.66 -12.97 8.30
CA LEU A 424 25.19 -11.58 8.13
C LEU A 424 23.67 -11.48 8.28
N SER A 425 22.92 -12.44 7.71
CA SER A 425 21.47 -12.51 7.87
C SER A 425 21.07 -12.76 9.32
N SER A 426 21.82 -13.60 10.04
CA SER A 426 21.58 -13.85 11.47
C SER A 426 21.85 -12.61 12.33
N SER A 427 22.92 -11.85 12.07
CA SER A 427 23.18 -10.61 12.81
C SER A 427 22.13 -9.54 12.55
N LEU A 428 21.70 -9.38 11.30
CA LEU A 428 20.67 -8.41 10.92
C LEU A 428 19.30 -8.74 11.56
N LEU A 429 18.92 -10.03 11.56
CA LEU A 429 17.72 -10.49 12.26
C LEU A 429 17.79 -10.23 13.77
N ILE A 430 18.96 -10.43 14.39
CA ILE A 430 19.15 -10.12 15.82
C ILE A 430 19.02 -8.61 16.06
N GLU A 431 19.61 -7.77 15.21
CA GLU A 431 19.49 -6.30 15.30
C GLU A 431 18.05 -5.84 15.18
N PHE A 432 17.30 -6.32 14.17
CA PHE A 432 15.90 -5.96 14.02
C PHE A 432 15.02 -6.53 15.12
N ALA A 433 15.30 -7.73 15.62
CA ALA A 433 14.63 -8.25 16.80
C ALA A 433 14.83 -7.34 18.03
N MET A 434 16.03 -6.78 18.23
CA MET A 434 16.29 -5.78 19.27
C MET A 434 15.51 -4.46 19.04
N LEU A 435 15.23 -4.13 17.78
CA LEU A 435 14.39 -2.98 17.41
C LEU A 435 12.88 -3.27 17.53
N GLY A 436 12.47 -4.52 17.76
CA GLY A 436 11.07 -4.92 17.98
C GLY A 436 10.40 -5.59 16.78
N PHE A 437 11.17 -5.98 15.77
CA PHE A 437 10.67 -6.77 14.66
C PHE A 437 10.47 -8.23 15.09
N SER A 438 9.27 -8.73 14.82
CA SER A 438 8.78 -10.00 15.34
C SER A 438 8.17 -10.88 14.25
N THR A 439 7.78 -10.28 13.12
CA THR A 439 7.35 -10.98 11.90
C THR A 439 8.37 -10.69 10.81
N TYR A 440 8.73 -11.72 10.05
CA TYR A 440 9.61 -11.60 8.90
C TYR A 440 8.96 -12.29 7.70
N VAL A 441 8.77 -11.52 6.65
CA VAL A 441 8.22 -11.98 5.38
C VAL A 441 9.39 -12.07 4.41
N SER A 442 9.72 -13.29 3.97
CA SER A 442 10.78 -13.48 2.99
C SER A 442 10.23 -13.25 1.59
N SER A 443 10.81 -12.33 0.83
CA SER A 443 10.44 -12.06 -0.57
C SER A 443 11.11 -12.95 -1.60
N LEU A 444 11.97 -13.89 -1.18
CA LEU A 444 12.25 -15.09 -1.97
C LEU A 444 10.91 -15.81 -2.25
N GLY A 445 10.33 -15.52 -3.42
CA GLY A 445 9.18 -16.24 -3.93
C GLY A 445 9.55 -17.70 -4.09
N LEU A 446 9.07 -18.55 -3.19
CA LEU A 446 9.31 -19.98 -3.25
C LEU A 446 8.39 -20.60 -4.31
N THR A 447 8.83 -20.58 -5.56
CA THR A 447 8.20 -21.36 -6.62
C THR A 447 8.81 -22.76 -6.63
N ILE A 448 8.04 -23.76 -6.19
CA ILE A 448 8.48 -25.17 -6.20
C ILE A 448 8.03 -25.81 -7.50
N HIS A 449 8.94 -25.89 -8.49
CA HIS A 449 8.75 -26.64 -9.72
C HIS A 449 9.23 -28.10 -9.59
N ARG A 450 8.54 -29.01 -10.27
CA ARG A 450 9.01 -30.39 -10.46
C ARG A 450 10.02 -30.39 -11.62
N LYS A 451 11.24 -30.87 -11.40
CA LYS A 451 12.21 -31.08 -12.48
C LYS A 451 11.72 -32.25 -13.34
N HIS A 452 11.67 -32.08 -14.65
CA HIS A 452 10.97 -33.00 -15.55
C HIS A 452 11.60 -34.41 -15.73
N ASP A 453 12.71 -34.74 -15.05
CA ASP A 453 13.41 -36.04 -15.24
C ASP A 453 14.05 -36.65 -13.97
N THR A 454 13.75 -36.16 -12.76
CA THR A 454 14.23 -36.77 -11.52
C THR A 454 13.21 -36.67 -10.38
N ASP A 455 13.18 -37.65 -9.48
CA ASP A 455 12.44 -37.60 -8.18
C ASP A 455 13.06 -36.58 -7.19
N SER A 456 13.89 -35.66 -7.67
CA SER A 456 14.56 -34.63 -6.89
C SER A 456 14.08 -33.24 -7.29
N TYR A 457 13.60 -32.50 -6.29
CA TYR A 457 13.14 -31.12 -6.41
C TYR A 457 14.33 -30.17 -6.46
N VAL A 458 14.28 -29.20 -7.36
CA VAL A 458 15.25 -28.11 -7.46
C VAL A 458 14.47 -26.80 -7.35
N ILE A 459 14.97 -25.86 -6.55
CA ILE A 459 14.52 -24.46 -6.56
C ILE A 459 14.85 -23.94 -7.96
N VAL A 460 13.85 -23.74 -8.83
CA VAL A 460 14.06 -23.22 -10.18
C VAL A 460 13.42 -21.82 -10.24
N ASP A 461 14.31 -20.86 -10.46
CA ASP A 461 14.14 -19.48 -10.89
C ASP A 461 13.24 -18.52 -10.08
N ILE A 462 13.98 -17.57 -9.49
CA ILE A 462 13.59 -16.25 -9.01
C ILE A 462 13.32 -15.40 -10.27
N TYR A 463 12.07 -15.25 -10.66
CA TYR A 463 11.71 -14.25 -11.68
C TYR A 463 11.31 -12.96 -10.96
N LEU A 464 12.17 -11.94 -11.12
CA LEU A 464 11.88 -10.53 -10.82
C LEU A 464 10.89 -9.98 -11.85
#